data_AF-A0A0F9UK09-F1
#
_entry.id   AF-A0A0F9UK09-F1
#
_cell.length_a   1.000
_cell.length_b   1.000
_cell.length_c   1.000
_cell.angle_alpha   90.00
_cell.angle_beta   90.00
_cell.angle_gamma   90.00
#
_symmetry.space_group_name_H-M   'P 1'
#
loop_
_entity.id
_entity.type
_entity.pdbx_description
1 polymer ?
#
loop_
_entity_poly.entity_id
_entity_poly.type
_entity_poly.pdbx_seq_one_letter_code
_entity_poly.pdbx_strand_id
1 'polypeptide(L)'
;MTQPNVTRTLRLTVLAGSSALLLAACDRPLDMDLRGGFGDGFTTAHAATGPLDERPAPDNRGVISYPNYQVAVARRGDTLADVATRVGSDVGSLSRYNGIDATVPLRKGEIIALPTRVSEPSPATGASGTGPITTAAVDIQSMAGGAINRAPATPGVQTTALPSAQTMTRENPAKQTGIEPIRHKVERGETAYTIARLYAVPVETLAEWNGLGADFSVREGQFLLIPVAQQAAPKRSAAVPATATATAPAPTAPTPTSLPGTGSPTPTPPSAAKPLPPVDEKPAAPKPEPAAAKPVADVGKTTQPASSGRMSPPVQGSIIRAYSKGKNEGINIKGTPGAAVKAADSGTVAAITKSAEGVPIVVIRHPDNLLTVYANVANVSVAKGDSVAKGANIAKLRPGDDSFVHFEVRNGFDSVDPTPYLN
;
A
#
# COMPACT_ATOMS: atom_id res chain seq x y z
N MET A 1 -39.91 80.88 5.05
CA MET A 1 -39.15 80.29 6.17
C MET A 1 -39.29 78.77 6.08
N THR A 2 -38.14 78.12 5.98
CA THR A 2 -37.88 76.71 5.65
C THR A 2 -38.04 75.81 6.88
N GLN A 3 -38.80 74.72 6.76
CA GLN A 3 -38.86 73.62 7.73
C GLN A 3 -38.05 72.42 7.17
N PRO A 4 -37.09 71.84 7.92
CA PRO A 4 -36.12 70.90 7.36
C PRO A 4 -36.55 69.43 7.44
N ASN A 5 -36.03 68.70 6.44
CA ASN A 5 -36.09 67.26 6.20
C ASN A 5 -35.54 66.37 7.34
N VAL A 6 -36.25 66.21 8.46
CA VAL A 6 -35.80 65.29 9.54
C VAL A 6 -36.45 63.89 9.43
N THR A 7 -37.60 63.75 8.78
CA THR A 7 -38.33 62.47 8.72
C THR A 7 -37.89 61.53 7.59
N ARG A 8 -37.14 62.02 6.60
CA ARG A 8 -36.70 61.20 5.44
C ARG A 8 -35.39 60.45 5.70
N THR A 9 -34.52 61.00 6.55
CA THR A 9 -33.23 60.40 6.92
C THR A 9 -33.38 59.22 7.88
N LEU A 10 -34.38 59.23 8.77
CA LEU A 10 -34.58 58.13 9.73
C LEU A 10 -35.13 56.83 9.09
N ARG A 11 -35.93 56.94 8.02
CA ARG A 11 -36.44 55.77 7.29
C ARG A 11 -35.40 55.12 6.38
N LEU A 12 -34.44 55.90 5.88
CA LEU A 12 -33.37 55.40 5.03
C LEU A 12 -32.30 54.65 5.84
N THR A 13 -32.01 55.11 7.07
CA THR A 13 -31.03 54.45 7.95
C THR A 13 -31.55 53.14 8.54
N VAL A 14 -32.84 53.02 8.83
CA VAL A 14 -33.43 51.75 9.30
C VAL A 14 -33.47 50.72 8.18
N LEU A 15 -33.82 51.09 6.95
CA LEU A 15 -33.81 50.16 5.81
C LEU A 15 -32.38 49.73 5.41
N ALA A 16 -31.41 50.64 5.46
CA ALA A 16 -30.00 50.32 5.19
C ALA A 16 -29.36 49.45 6.29
N GLY A 17 -29.75 49.64 7.55
CA GLY A 17 -29.29 48.81 8.67
C GLY A 17 -29.80 47.36 8.61
N SER A 18 -31.05 47.14 8.19
CA SER A 18 -31.61 45.80 8.01
C SER A 18 -31.01 45.03 6.82
N SER A 19 -30.53 45.71 5.78
CA SER A 19 -29.82 45.07 4.66
C SER A 19 -28.39 44.66 5.03
N ALA A 20 -27.72 45.42 5.91
CA ALA A 20 -26.36 45.09 6.36
C ALA A 20 -26.30 43.88 7.30
N LEU A 21 -27.37 43.62 8.09
CA LEU A 21 -27.48 42.43 8.94
C LEU A 21 -27.73 41.13 8.17
N LEU A 22 -28.22 41.21 6.92
CA LEU A 22 -28.41 40.03 6.06
C LEU A 22 -27.15 39.64 5.26
N LEU A 23 -26.14 40.51 5.17
CA LEU A 23 -24.87 40.19 4.49
C LEU A 23 -23.79 39.62 5.41
N ALA A 24 -23.98 39.65 6.74
CA ALA A 24 -23.00 39.15 7.71
C ALA A 24 -23.21 37.68 8.13
N ALA A 25 -24.14 36.95 7.49
CA ALA A 25 -24.47 35.57 7.86
C ALA A 25 -24.06 34.52 6.81
N CYS A 26 -23.30 34.89 5.78
CA CYS A 26 -22.90 33.99 4.69
C CYS A 26 -21.38 33.76 4.66
N ASP A 27 -20.81 33.25 5.76
CA ASP A 27 -19.40 32.82 5.82
C ASP A 27 -19.26 31.27 5.75
N ARG A 28 -20.32 30.58 5.29
CA ARG A 28 -20.33 29.15 5.05
C ARG A 28 -20.91 28.84 3.67
N PRO A 29 -20.32 27.90 2.90
CA PRO A 29 -20.93 27.45 1.66
C PRO A 29 -22.32 26.88 1.97
N LEU A 30 -23.34 27.35 1.25
CA LEU A 30 -24.70 26.83 1.36
C LEU A 30 -24.69 25.34 0.99
N ASP A 31 -24.89 24.48 1.98
CA ASP A 31 -25.07 23.04 1.79
C ASP A 31 -26.44 22.81 1.13
N MET A 32 -26.44 22.68 -0.19
CA MET A 32 -27.63 22.44 -1.02
C MET A 32 -28.32 21.10 -0.75
N ASP A 33 -27.80 20.27 0.17
CA ASP A 33 -28.38 18.98 0.55
C ASP A 33 -28.92 18.96 2.00
N LEU A 34 -28.86 20.07 2.76
CA LEU A 34 -29.35 20.15 4.15
C LEU A 34 -28.80 19.02 5.07
N ARG A 35 -27.62 18.48 4.77
CA ARG A 35 -27.03 17.32 5.46
C ARG A 35 -26.17 17.73 6.66
N GLY A 36 -25.71 18.98 6.72
CA GLY A 36 -24.95 19.53 7.85
C GLY A 36 -25.73 19.73 9.16
N GLY A 37 -27.04 19.44 9.19
CA GLY A 37 -27.88 19.56 10.40
C GLY A 37 -27.68 18.42 11.42
N PHE A 38 -27.05 17.32 11.03
CA PHE A 38 -26.72 16.20 11.89
C PHE A 38 -25.21 16.03 11.91
N GLY A 39 -24.55 16.67 12.89
CA GLY A 39 -23.14 16.59 13.27
C GLY A 39 -22.18 15.91 12.30
N ASP A 40 -21.13 16.64 11.91
CA ASP A 40 -20.03 16.27 10.99
C ASP A 40 -19.26 14.95 11.27
N GLY A 41 -19.76 14.06 12.13
CA GLY A 41 -19.12 12.80 12.53
C GLY A 41 -19.19 11.65 11.53
N PHE A 42 -19.85 11.80 10.37
CA PHE A 42 -19.97 10.72 9.37
C PHE A 42 -19.59 11.13 7.93
N THR A 43 -19.02 12.33 7.73
CA THR A 43 -18.64 12.80 6.39
C THR A 43 -17.16 12.63 6.10
N THR A 44 -16.83 11.88 5.04
CA THR A 44 -15.46 11.80 4.48
C THR A 44 -15.15 12.94 3.50
N ALA A 45 -16.08 13.88 3.30
CA ALA A 45 -15.93 14.95 2.31
C ALA A 45 -14.68 15.81 2.54
N HIS A 46 -14.31 16.05 3.80
CA HIS A 46 -13.14 16.87 4.14
C HIS A 46 -11.80 16.15 3.87
N ALA A 47 -11.79 14.82 3.85
CA ALA A 47 -10.60 14.04 3.49
C ALA A 47 -10.36 14.00 1.97
N ALA A 48 -11.40 14.25 1.16
CA ALA A 48 -11.31 14.30 -0.30
C ALA A 48 -10.91 15.69 -0.83
N THR A 49 -10.97 16.76 -0.04
CA THR A 49 -10.71 18.14 -0.50
C THR A 49 -9.36 18.71 -0.04
N GLY A 50 -8.49 17.90 0.58
CA GLY A 50 -7.12 18.34 0.87
C GLY A 50 -6.40 18.66 -0.46
N PRO A 51 -5.62 19.75 -0.54
CA PRO A 51 -4.84 20.05 -1.74
C PRO A 51 -3.87 18.89 -1.98
N LEU A 52 -4.16 18.09 -2.99
CA LEU A 52 -3.21 17.14 -3.54
C LEU A 52 -2.17 17.97 -4.29
N ASP A 53 -0.89 17.64 -4.11
CA ASP A 53 0.18 18.33 -4.83
C ASP A 53 -0.01 18.20 -6.35
N GLU A 54 0.56 19.13 -7.11
CA GLU A 54 0.52 19.06 -8.57
C GLU A 54 1.45 17.97 -9.12
N ARG A 55 1.12 17.43 -10.30
CA ARG A 55 1.98 16.47 -10.98
C ARG A 55 3.34 17.11 -11.27
N PRO A 56 4.48 16.46 -10.93
CA PRO A 56 5.80 16.99 -11.23
C PRO A 56 5.98 17.35 -12.71
N ALA A 57 6.68 18.46 -12.96
CA ALA A 57 6.94 18.92 -14.32
C ALA A 57 7.85 17.93 -15.08
N PRO A 58 7.49 17.53 -16.31
CA PRO A 58 8.35 16.71 -17.15
C PRO A 58 9.53 17.50 -17.72
N ASP A 59 10.55 16.78 -18.20
CA ASP A 59 11.66 17.38 -18.95
C ASP A 59 11.24 17.85 -20.37
N ASN A 60 12.17 18.41 -21.15
CA ASN A 60 11.90 18.88 -22.53
C ASN A 60 11.53 17.76 -23.50
N ARG A 61 11.60 16.48 -23.12
CA ARG A 61 11.10 15.35 -23.90
C ARG A 61 9.75 14.85 -23.39
N GLY A 62 9.23 15.42 -22.30
CA GLY A 62 8.01 14.96 -21.65
C GLY A 62 8.27 13.85 -20.62
N VAL A 63 9.51 13.53 -20.27
CA VAL A 63 9.83 12.41 -19.36
C VAL A 63 9.73 12.87 -17.91
N ILE A 64 9.01 12.08 -17.12
CA ILE A 64 9.03 12.15 -15.65
C ILE A 64 9.67 10.86 -15.15
N SER A 65 10.72 10.99 -14.34
CA SER A 65 11.48 9.85 -13.83
C SER A 65 11.22 9.65 -12.34
N TYR A 66 10.84 8.44 -11.97
CA TYR A 66 10.67 7.99 -10.59
C TYR A 66 11.68 6.86 -10.29
N PRO A 67 11.92 6.52 -9.02
CA PRO A 67 12.95 5.55 -8.65
C PRO A 67 12.73 4.20 -9.32
N ASN A 68 11.47 3.78 -9.51
CA ASN A 68 11.13 2.45 -10.00
C ASN A 68 10.61 2.41 -11.44
N TYR A 69 10.15 3.54 -11.98
CA TYR A 69 9.56 3.61 -13.32
C TYR A 69 9.72 5.00 -13.94
N GLN A 70 9.44 5.11 -15.23
CA GLN A 70 9.40 6.38 -15.94
C GLN A 70 8.12 6.46 -16.75
N VAL A 71 7.65 7.68 -16.95
CA VAL A 71 6.51 7.97 -17.81
C VAL A 71 6.86 9.08 -18.78
N ALA A 72 6.18 9.11 -19.91
CA ALA A 72 6.21 10.20 -20.86
C ALA A 72 4.85 10.89 -20.90
N VAL A 73 4.86 12.21 -20.85
CA VAL A 73 3.68 13.07 -21.00
C VAL A 73 3.52 13.41 -22.47
N ALA A 74 2.36 13.05 -23.04
CA ALA A 74 1.99 13.36 -24.41
C ALA A 74 1.71 14.86 -24.57
N ARG A 75 2.10 15.41 -25.72
CA ARG A 75 1.79 16.77 -26.15
C ARG A 75 0.55 16.75 -27.03
N ARG A 76 -0.04 17.93 -27.22
CA ARG A 76 -1.21 18.09 -28.07
C ARG A 76 -0.87 17.65 -29.50
N GLY A 77 -1.59 16.66 -30.01
CA GLY A 77 -1.43 16.15 -31.38
C GLY A 77 -0.33 15.10 -31.56
N ASP A 78 0.34 14.68 -30.48
CA ASP A 78 1.28 13.55 -30.54
C ASP A 78 0.55 12.25 -30.90
N THR A 79 1.19 11.42 -31.71
CA THR A 79 0.92 9.98 -31.77
C THR A 79 1.84 9.23 -30.80
N LEU A 80 1.55 7.96 -30.55
CA LEU A 80 2.43 7.12 -29.74
C LEU A 80 3.83 6.99 -30.38
N ALA A 81 3.93 6.96 -31.71
CA ALA A 81 5.19 6.98 -32.44
C ALA A 81 5.99 8.28 -32.22
N ASP A 82 5.32 9.43 -32.14
CA ASP A 82 5.96 10.72 -31.87
C ASP A 82 6.54 10.75 -30.45
N VAL A 83 5.79 10.22 -29.48
CA VAL A 83 6.27 10.10 -28.09
C VAL A 83 7.49 9.18 -28.05
N ALA A 84 7.44 8.00 -28.68
CA ALA A 84 8.53 7.04 -28.71
C ALA A 84 9.82 7.66 -29.28
N THR A 85 9.70 8.34 -30.43
CA THR A 85 10.81 9.04 -31.09
C THR A 85 11.39 10.13 -30.19
N ARG A 86 10.53 10.93 -29.55
CA ARG A 86 10.95 12.04 -28.69
C ARG A 86 11.71 11.59 -27.45
N VAL A 87 11.27 10.49 -26.82
CA VAL A 87 11.89 10.00 -25.58
C VAL A 87 13.05 9.02 -25.85
N GLY A 88 13.20 8.54 -27.08
CA GLY A 88 14.21 7.56 -27.46
C GLY A 88 13.85 6.14 -27.05
N SER A 89 12.57 5.75 -27.18
CA SER A 89 12.07 4.41 -26.87
C SER A 89 11.60 3.69 -28.14
N ASP A 90 11.53 2.35 -28.08
CA ASP A 90 11.02 1.52 -29.18
C ASP A 90 9.49 1.59 -29.24
N VAL A 91 8.95 2.01 -30.40
CA VAL A 91 7.50 2.22 -30.59
C VAL A 91 6.69 0.92 -30.44
N GLY A 92 7.21 -0.22 -30.91
CA GLY A 92 6.52 -1.50 -30.82
C GLY A 92 6.41 -2.00 -29.38
N SER A 93 7.47 -1.81 -28.59
CA SER A 93 7.48 -2.11 -27.16
C SER A 93 6.58 -1.17 -26.38
N LEU A 94 6.58 0.13 -26.70
CA LEU A 94 5.70 1.12 -26.09
C LEU A 94 4.22 0.81 -26.37
N SER A 95 3.91 0.42 -27.60
CA SER A 95 2.57 0.03 -28.05
C SER A 95 2.04 -1.19 -27.29
N ARG A 96 2.81 -2.28 -27.24
CA ARG A 96 2.44 -3.50 -26.50
C ARG A 96 2.30 -3.25 -25.01
N TYR A 97 3.15 -2.41 -24.43
CA TYR A 97 3.13 -2.15 -22.99
C TYR A 97 1.89 -1.33 -22.57
N ASN A 98 1.51 -0.33 -23.37
CA ASN A 98 0.41 0.57 -23.06
C ASN A 98 -0.93 0.15 -23.69
N GLY A 99 -0.95 -0.83 -24.60
CA GLY A 99 -2.16 -1.23 -25.32
C GLY A 99 -2.67 -0.16 -26.27
N ILE A 100 -1.77 0.64 -26.86
CA ILE A 100 -2.11 1.76 -27.75
C ILE A 100 -1.40 1.51 -29.09
N ASP A 101 -2.10 1.66 -30.21
CA ASP A 101 -1.46 1.55 -31.54
C ASP A 101 -0.52 2.74 -31.81
N ALA A 102 0.55 2.50 -32.57
CA ALA A 102 1.60 3.48 -32.84
C ALA A 102 1.06 4.79 -33.47
N THR A 103 -0.01 4.70 -34.26
CA THR A 103 -0.57 5.81 -35.02
C THR A 103 -1.72 6.53 -34.30
N VAL A 104 -2.14 6.04 -33.14
CA VAL A 104 -3.26 6.62 -32.39
C VAL A 104 -2.88 8.00 -31.85
N PRO A 105 -3.69 9.03 -32.11
CA PRO A 105 -3.47 10.35 -31.55
C PRO A 105 -3.74 10.34 -30.04
N LEU A 106 -2.84 10.94 -29.29
CA LEU A 106 -2.86 11.03 -27.84
C LEU A 106 -3.45 12.36 -27.38
N ARG A 107 -4.09 12.35 -26.21
CA ARG A 107 -4.59 13.57 -25.58
C ARG A 107 -3.41 14.38 -25.03
N LYS A 108 -3.58 15.70 -24.98
CA LYS A 108 -2.60 16.58 -24.33
C LYS A 108 -2.50 16.21 -22.85
N GLY A 109 -1.30 15.95 -22.36
CA GLY A 109 -1.05 15.63 -20.97
C GLY A 109 -1.25 14.15 -20.63
N GLU A 110 -1.63 13.32 -21.61
CA GLU A 110 -1.84 11.88 -21.43
C GLU A 110 -0.55 11.18 -21.01
N ILE A 111 -0.66 10.32 -20.00
CA ILE A 111 0.48 9.56 -19.48
C ILE A 111 0.70 8.29 -20.29
N ILE A 112 1.93 8.13 -20.80
CA ILE A 112 2.41 6.93 -21.46
C ILE A 112 3.48 6.29 -20.59
N ALA A 113 3.24 5.07 -20.12
CA ALA A 113 4.22 4.37 -19.28
C ALA A 113 5.36 3.83 -20.13
N LEU A 114 6.60 4.02 -19.68
CA LEU A 114 7.78 3.53 -20.40
C LEU A 114 8.14 2.11 -19.91
N PRO A 115 8.25 1.11 -20.81
CA PRO A 115 8.60 -0.27 -20.43
C PRO A 115 10.06 -0.38 -19.98
N THR A 116 10.94 0.46 -20.52
CA THR A 116 12.36 0.53 -20.20
C THR A 116 12.73 1.97 -19.86
N ARG A 117 13.79 2.16 -19.07
CA ARG A 117 14.27 3.50 -18.78
C ARG A 117 14.93 4.13 -20.02
N VAL A 118 14.69 5.42 -20.19
CA VAL A 118 15.39 6.30 -21.11
C VAL A 118 16.34 7.20 -20.32
N SER A 119 17.15 8.00 -21.01
CA SER A 119 18.11 8.92 -20.39
C SER A 119 17.45 9.73 -19.28
N GLU A 120 18.11 9.79 -18.11
CA GLU A 120 17.53 10.46 -16.95
C GLU A 120 17.38 11.97 -17.16
N PRO A 121 16.36 12.59 -16.55
CA PRO A 121 16.22 14.03 -16.53
C PRO A 121 17.48 14.70 -15.97
N SER A 122 17.89 15.79 -16.60
CA SER A 122 18.99 16.65 -16.17
C SER A 122 18.76 18.08 -16.65
N PRO A 123 19.53 19.07 -16.18
CA PRO A 123 19.47 20.42 -16.72
C PRO A 123 19.70 20.47 -18.25
N ALA A 124 20.50 19.54 -18.81
CA ALA A 124 20.71 19.43 -20.25
C ALA A 124 19.44 18.98 -21.00
N THR A 125 18.54 18.24 -20.34
CA THR A 125 17.22 17.88 -20.89
C THR A 125 16.12 18.86 -20.47
N GLY A 126 16.46 20.00 -19.84
CA GLY A 126 15.51 21.00 -19.37
C GLY A 126 14.79 20.66 -18.07
N ALA A 127 15.24 19.63 -17.34
CA ALA A 127 14.68 19.29 -16.04
C ALA A 127 15.22 20.21 -14.93
N SER A 128 14.41 20.41 -13.88
CA SER A 128 14.76 21.23 -12.71
C SER A 128 15.88 20.64 -11.83
N GLY A 129 16.23 19.38 -12.06
CA GLY A 129 17.29 18.69 -11.32
C GLY A 129 17.76 17.46 -12.08
N THR A 130 18.59 16.65 -11.42
CA THR A 130 19.13 15.42 -12.00
C THR A 130 18.48 14.17 -11.42
N GLY A 131 18.36 13.15 -12.27
CA GLY A 131 17.98 11.81 -11.87
C GLY A 131 16.48 11.64 -11.59
N PRO A 132 16.07 10.51 -10.98
CA PRO A 132 14.68 10.29 -10.60
C PRO A 132 14.24 11.20 -9.46
N ILE A 133 12.99 11.62 -9.50
CA ILE A 133 12.28 12.28 -8.40
C ILE A 133 12.25 11.31 -7.24
N THR A 134 12.88 11.71 -6.13
CA THR A 134 12.82 10.95 -4.88
C THR A 134 11.99 11.73 -3.87
N THR A 135 11.21 11.04 -3.03
CA THR A 135 10.68 11.66 -1.81
C THR A 135 11.87 12.22 -1.07
N ALA A 136 11.85 13.51 -0.74
CA ALA A 136 12.97 14.21 -0.11
C ALA A 136 13.58 13.27 0.94
N ALA A 137 14.79 12.78 0.66
CA ALA A 137 15.45 11.87 1.56
C ALA A 137 15.46 12.58 2.89
N VAL A 138 14.84 11.99 3.90
CA VAL A 138 14.96 12.49 5.26
C VAL A 138 16.46 12.48 5.51
N ASP A 139 17.08 13.65 5.49
CA ASP A 139 18.53 13.78 5.47
C ASP A 139 19.05 13.32 6.83
N ILE A 140 19.37 12.03 6.91
CA ILE A 140 19.78 11.37 8.12
C ILE A 140 21.06 12.04 8.64
N GLN A 141 21.90 12.62 7.78
CA GLN A 141 23.08 13.37 8.20
C GLN A 141 22.70 14.68 8.91
N SER A 142 21.75 15.47 8.41
CA SER A 142 21.33 16.68 9.13
C SER A 142 20.50 16.37 10.38
N MET A 143 19.69 15.31 10.37
CA MET A 143 18.97 14.84 11.55
C MET A 143 19.92 14.30 12.63
N ALA A 144 20.90 13.48 12.25
CA ALA A 144 21.89 12.94 13.17
C ALA A 144 22.81 14.04 13.70
N GLY A 145 23.28 14.95 12.83
CA GLY A 145 24.06 16.12 13.22
C GLY A 145 23.30 17.02 14.19
N GLY A 146 22.01 17.30 13.93
CA GLY A 146 21.15 18.07 14.82
C GLY A 146 20.80 17.36 16.13
N ALA A 147 20.82 16.02 16.18
CA ALA A 147 20.65 15.24 17.41
C ALA A 147 21.92 15.25 18.26
N ILE A 148 23.09 15.11 17.63
CA ILE A 148 24.41 15.21 18.29
C ILE A 148 24.60 16.61 18.89
N ASN A 149 24.27 17.67 18.14
CA ASN A 149 24.40 19.06 18.61
C ASN A 149 23.40 19.44 19.72
N ARG A 150 22.32 18.68 19.89
CA ARG A 150 21.32 18.87 20.96
C ARG A 150 21.53 17.96 22.17
N ALA A 151 22.47 17.01 22.10
CA ALA A 151 22.80 16.17 23.24
C ALA A 151 23.54 17.01 24.30
N PRO A 152 23.15 16.95 25.59
CA PRO A 152 23.87 17.64 26.64
C PRO A 152 25.30 17.13 26.73
N ALA A 153 26.27 18.04 26.80
CA ALA A 153 27.69 17.70 26.96
C ALA A 153 27.87 16.93 28.28
N THR A 154 28.00 15.61 28.18
CA THR A 154 28.31 14.77 29.34
C THR A 154 29.81 14.93 29.62
N PRO A 155 30.25 15.23 30.85
CA PRO A 155 31.68 15.33 31.17
C PRO A 155 32.33 13.95 30.94
N GLY A 156 33.24 13.85 29.97
CA GLY A 156 34.08 12.64 29.79
C GLY A 156 34.26 12.13 28.36
N VAL A 157 33.59 12.67 27.34
CA VAL A 157 33.80 12.24 25.95
C VAL A 157 34.79 13.18 25.25
N GLN A 158 36.03 12.72 25.07
CA GLN A 158 36.99 13.39 24.19
C GLN A 158 36.76 12.95 22.75
N THR A 159 36.15 13.81 21.95
CA THR A 159 36.09 13.64 20.49
C THR A 159 37.25 14.40 19.85
N THR A 160 38.21 13.69 19.26
CA THR A 160 39.23 14.31 18.42
C THR A 160 38.59 14.68 17.08
N ALA A 161 38.39 15.97 16.83
CA ALA A 161 37.90 16.44 15.54
C ALA A 161 38.98 16.20 14.48
N LEU A 162 38.73 15.29 13.53
CA LEU A 162 39.52 15.23 12.31
C LEU A 162 39.34 16.55 11.54
N PRO A 163 40.39 17.07 10.87
CA PRO A 163 40.26 18.23 10.02
C PRO A 163 39.17 17.98 8.98
N SER A 164 38.25 18.94 8.86
CA SER A 164 37.16 18.89 7.88
C SER A 164 37.74 18.58 6.51
N ALA A 165 37.31 17.48 5.91
CA ALA A 165 37.58 17.20 4.50
C ALA A 165 37.17 18.45 3.72
N GLN A 166 38.10 19.00 2.93
CA GLN A 166 37.83 20.18 2.11
C GLN A 166 36.58 19.90 1.28
N THR A 167 35.52 20.66 1.53
CA THR A 167 34.36 20.73 0.65
C THR A 167 34.86 21.25 -0.69
N MET A 168 35.23 20.33 -1.58
CA MET A 168 35.14 20.62 -2.99
C MET A 168 33.66 20.94 -3.22
N THR A 169 33.36 22.22 -3.43
CA THR A 169 32.10 22.67 -4.00
C THR A 169 32.03 22.19 -5.46
N ARG A 170 31.99 20.88 -5.68
CA ARG A 170 31.20 20.37 -6.79
C ARG A 170 29.78 20.64 -6.34
N GLU A 171 29.20 21.67 -6.92
CA GLU A 171 27.76 21.89 -6.91
C GLU A 171 27.12 20.56 -7.32
N ASN A 172 26.73 19.78 -6.31
CA ASN A 172 26.12 18.48 -6.54
C ASN A 172 24.80 18.84 -7.23
N PRO A 173 24.58 18.44 -8.49
CA PRO A 173 23.43 18.92 -9.23
C PRO A 173 22.18 18.60 -8.42
N ALA A 174 21.36 19.63 -8.17
CA ALA A 174 20.21 19.53 -7.29
C ALA A 174 19.36 18.31 -7.70
N LYS A 175 19.28 17.31 -6.83
CA LYS A 175 18.51 16.10 -7.11
C LYS A 175 17.03 16.44 -7.08
N GLN A 176 16.26 15.90 -8.02
CA GLN A 176 14.82 16.17 -8.05
C GLN A 176 14.14 15.58 -6.80
N THR A 177 13.36 16.42 -6.11
CA THR A 177 12.54 16.00 -4.96
C THR A 177 11.07 16.16 -5.29
N GLY A 178 10.24 15.22 -4.84
CA GLY A 178 8.80 15.22 -5.11
C GLY A 178 8.12 13.95 -4.64
N ILE A 179 6.80 13.91 -4.74
CA ILE A 179 5.99 12.76 -4.34
C ILE A 179 6.04 11.71 -5.45
N GLU A 180 6.31 10.45 -5.07
CA GLU A 180 6.14 9.30 -5.97
C GLU A 180 4.66 8.90 -5.96
N PRO A 181 3.92 9.09 -7.07
CA PRO A 181 2.53 8.66 -7.16
C PRO A 181 2.44 7.14 -7.24
N ILE A 182 1.28 6.61 -6.90
CA ILE A 182 0.99 5.19 -7.13
C ILE A 182 0.66 5.02 -8.61
N ARG A 183 1.33 4.07 -9.27
CA ARG A 183 0.98 3.68 -10.63
C ARG A 183 -0.04 2.55 -10.60
N HIS A 184 -1.19 2.77 -11.21
CA HIS A 184 -2.26 1.79 -11.35
C HIS A 184 -2.49 1.47 -12.82
N LYS A 185 -2.73 0.19 -13.13
CA LYS A 185 -3.09 -0.27 -14.47
C LYS A 185 -4.58 -0.58 -14.47
N VAL A 186 -5.33 0.10 -15.33
CA VAL A 186 -6.78 -0.04 -15.43
C VAL A 186 -7.12 -1.48 -15.82
N GLU A 187 -7.94 -2.13 -15.01
CA GLU A 187 -8.48 -3.46 -15.25
C GLU A 187 -9.84 -3.39 -15.97
N ARG A 188 -10.28 -4.54 -16.46
CA ARG A 188 -11.57 -4.66 -17.16
C ARG A 188 -12.72 -4.27 -16.23
N GLY A 189 -13.54 -3.32 -16.67
CA GLY A 189 -14.70 -2.83 -15.92
C GLY A 189 -14.41 -1.69 -14.95
N GLU A 190 -13.15 -1.26 -14.83
CA GLU A 190 -12.81 -0.07 -14.05
C GLU A 190 -13.08 1.22 -14.84
N THR A 191 -13.43 2.28 -14.10
CA THR A 191 -13.65 3.63 -14.60
C THR A 191 -12.80 4.61 -13.78
N ALA A 192 -12.56 5.82 -14.30
CA ALA A 192 -11.90 6.86 -13.52
C ALA A 192 -12.58 7.10 -12.16
N TYR A 193 -13.91 6.97 -12.08
CA TYR A 193 -14.66 7.12 -10.83
C TYR A 193 -14.43 5.99 -9.83
N THR A 194 -14.40 4.74 -10.29
CA THR A 194 -14.16 3.60 -9.38
C THR A 194 -12.72 3.61 -8.87
N ILE A 195 -11.77 3.97 -9.74
CA ILE A 195 -10.35 4.10 -9.39
C ILE A 195 -10.15 5.27 -8.43
N ALA A 196 -10.70 6.44 -8.73
CA ALA A 196 -10.68 7.61 -7.84
C ALA A 196 -11.19 7.28 -6.43
N ARG A 197 -12.32 6.56 -6.33
CA ARG A 197 -12.87 6.08 -5.05
C ARG A 197 -11.98 5.06 -4.35
N LEU A 198 -11.40 4.12 -5.09
CA LEU A 198 -10.51 3.10 -4.55
C LEU A 198 -9.31 3.74 -3.83
N TYR A 199 -8.77 4.82 -4.39
CA TYR A 199 -7.61 5.53 -3.85
C TYR A 199 -7.95 6.77 -3.04
N ALA A 200 -9.25 7.04 -2.80
CA ALA A 200 -9.73 8.23 -2.10
C ALA A 200 -9.20 9.57 -2.68
N VAL A 201 -9.11 9.65 -4.01
CA VAL A 201 -8.67 10.83 -4.76
C VAL A 201 -9.87 11.44 -5.50
N PRO A 202 -10.01 12.77 -5.61
CA PRO A 202 -11.02 13.38 -6.48
C PRO A 202 -10.81 12.98 -7.93
N VAL A 203 -11.90 12.61 -8.63
CA VAL A 203 -11.84 12.20 -10.04
C VAL A 203 -11.27 13.31 -10.94
N GLU A 204 -11.56 14.58 -10.62
CA GLU A 204 -11.01 15.74 -11.33
C GLU A 204 -9.48 15.77 -11.24
N THR A 205 -8.93 15.64 -10.03
CA THR A 205 -7.49 15.63 -9.82
C THR A 205 -6.84 14.42 -10.47
N LEU A 206 -7.48 13.24 -10.43
CA LEU A 206 -7.01 12.06 -11.16
C LEU A 206 -6.97 12.33 -12.67
N ALA A 207 -7.96 13.03 -13.21
CA ALA A 207 -8.04 13.39 -14.62
C ALA A 207 -6.93 14.36 -15.03
N GLU A 208 -6.74 15.43 -14.25
CA GLU A 208 -5.69 16.42 -14.46
C GLU A 208 -4.30 15.79 -14.43
N TRP A 209 -4.04 14.92 -13.45
CA TRP A 209 -2.78 14.19 -13.32
C TRP A 209 -2.50 13.24 -14.48
N ASN A 210 -3.53 12.76 -15.18
CA ASN A 210 -3.38 11.76 -16.24
C ASN A 210 -3.71 12.27 -17.64
N GLY A 211 -4.09 13.53 -17.78
CA GLY A 211 -4.58 14.09 -19.04
C GLY A 211 -5.83 13.39 -19.56
N LEU A 212 -6.74 12.98 -18.68
CA LEU A 212 -8.02 12.41 -19.09
C LEU A 212 -8.92 13.53 -19.67
N GLY A 213 -9.82 13.15 -20.57
CA GLY A 213 -10.80 14.09 -21.14
C GLY A 213 -11.87 14.46 -20.12
N ALA A 214 -12.73 15.41 -20.50
CA ALA A 214 -13.89 15.82 -19.69
C ALA A 214 -14.94 14.70 -19.50
N ASP A 215 -14.84 13.64 -20.30
CA ASP A 215 -15.61 12.40 -20.18
C ASP A 215 -15.00 11.40 -19.20
N PHE A 216 -13.82 11.70 -18.64
CA PHE A 216 -13.06 10.85 -17.73
C PHE A 216 -12.83 9.43 -18.29
N SER A 217 -12.73 9.31 -19.62
CA SER A 217 -12.59 8.02 -20.27
C SER A 217 -11.21 7.41 -20.02
N VAL A 218 -11.24 6.15 -19.59
CA VAL A 218 -10.07 5.29 -19.36
C VAL A 218 -10.18 4.06 -20.27
N ARG A 219 -9.02 3.55 -20.70
CA ARG A 219 -8.94 2.35 -21.52
C ARG A 219 -8.47 1.17 -20.67
N GLU A 220 -8.98 -0.02 -20.96
CA GLU A 220 -8.47 -1.26 -20.35
C GLU A 220 -6.96 -1.38 -20.61
N GLY A 221 -6.19 -1.64 -19.55
CA GLY A 221 -4.74 -1.73 -19.59
C GLY A 221 -3.99 -0.39 -19.56
N GLN A 222 -4.68 0.75 -19.57
CA GLN A 222 -4.06 2.07 -19.45
C GLN A 222 -3.38 2.24 -18.09
N PHE A 223 -2.20 2.87 -18.06
CA PHE A 223 -1.55 3.24 -16.81
C PHE A 223 -1.97 4.64 -16.37
N LEU A 224 -2.32 4.77 -15.09
CA LEU A 224 -2.64 6.03 -14.43
C LEU A 224 -1.69 6.26 -13.26
N LEU A 225 -1.31 7.52 -13.06
CA LEU A 225 -0.63 8.02 -11.89
C LEU A 225 -1.65 8.57 -10.90
N ILE A 226 -1.68 8.00 -9.72
CA ILE A 226 -2.58 8.38 -8.65
C ILE A 226 -1.82 9.27 -7.68
N PRO A 227 -2.24 10.55 -7.52
CA PRO A 227 -1.67 11.41 -6.49
C PRO A 227 -2.01 10.83 -5.13
N VAL A 228 -0.99 10.44 -4.38
CA VAL A 228 -1.18 10.11 -2.97
C VAL A 228 -1.12 11.39 -2.16
N ALA A 229 -2.18 11.67 -1.39
CA ALA A 229 -2.08 12.69 -0.35
C ALA A 229 -0.97 12.25 0.61
N GLN A 230 0.06 13.08 0.74
CA GLN A 230 1.04 12.85 1.79
C GLN A 230 0.29 13.01 3.10
N GLN A 231 0.02 11.90 3.80
CA GLN A 231 -0.17 11.96 5.24
C GLN A 231 1.17 12.43 5.79
N ALA A 232 1.36 13.74 5.84
CA ALA A 232 2.45 14.33 6.60
C ALA A 232 2.35 13.72 7.99
N ALA A 233 3.43 13.10 8.46
CA ALA A 233 3.51 12.68 9.86
C ALA A 233 3.04 13.88 10.69
N PRO A 234 2.10 13.71 11.65
CA PRO A 234 1.57 14.83 12.41
C PRO A 234 2.77 15.59 12.95
N LYS A 235 2.93 16.85 12.53
CA LYS A 235 3.93 17.72 13.12
C LYS A 235 3.62 17.69 14.61
N ARG A 236 4.50 17.08 15.41
CA ARG A 236 4.48 17.35 16.85
C ARG A 236 4.63 18.85 16.94
N SER A 237 3.55 19.53 17.31
CA SER A 237 3.59 20.93 17.69
C SER A 237 4.76 21.05 18.64
N ALA A 238 5.81 21.74 18.21
CA ALA A 238 6.94 22.03 19.06
C ALA A 238 6.38 22.65 20.34
N ALA A 239 6.82 22.14 21.48
CA ALA A 239 6.49 22.72 22.77
C ALA A 239 6.74 24.23 22.68
N VAL A 240 5.70 24.99 22.98
CA VAL A 240 5.77 26.45 23.09
C VAL A 240 6.89 26.78 24.09
N PRO A 241 7.82 27.70 23.78
CA PRO A 241 8.79 28.15 24.77
C PRO A 241 8.04 28.84 25.91
N ALA A 242 8.18 28.30 27.12
CA ALA A 242 7.68 28.95 28.32
C ALA A 242 8.59 30.15 28.64
N THR A 243 8.05 31.36 28.47
CA THR A 243 8.59 32.58 29.07
C THR A 243 7.50 33.24 29.92
N ALA A 244 7.89 33.68 31.12
CA ALA A 244 7.13 34.17 32.27
C ALA A 244 5.99 35.18 31.96
N THR A 245 4.97 35.44 32.78
CA THR A 245 4.98 35.79 34.22
C THR A 245 3.53 35.91 34.78
N ALA A 246 3.34 35.47 36.04
CA ALA A 246 2.46 36.01 37.11
C ALA A 246 0.91 36.18 36.96
N THR A 247 0.16 35.45 37.81
CA THR A 247 -0.73 35.92 38.93
C THR A 247 -2.15 35.28 39.00
N ALA A 248 -2.34 34.41 40.01
CA ALA A 248 -3.57 34.03 40.78
C ALA A 248 -4.80 33.33 40.09
N PRO A 249 -5.69 32.64 40.85
CA PRO A 249 -5.50 31.74 42.00
C PRO A 249 -6.01 30.29 41.73
N ALA A 250 -5.78 29.40 42.69
CA ALA A 250 -5.91 27.94 42.62
C ALA A 250 -7.31 27.38 42.26
N PRO A 251 -7.36 26.31 41.44
CA PRO A 251 -8.41 25.31 41.49
C PRO A 251 -7.96 24.03 42.22
N THR A 252 -8.93 23.45 42.89
CA THR A 252 -8.96 22.24 43.72
C THR A 252 -8.32 21.02 43.06
N ALA A 253 -7.73 20.15 43.90
CA ALA A 253 -6.97 18.96 43.54
C ALA A 253 -7.65 18.03 42.52
N PRO A 254 -6.90 17.42 41.58
CA PRO A 254 -7.42 16.39 40.69
C PRO A 254 -7.50 15.03 41.41
N THR A 255 -8.68 14.41 41.35
CA THR A 255 -8.89 12.98 41.57
C THR A 255 -7.97 12.16 40.65
N PRO A 256 -7.34 11.07 41.13
CA PRO A 256 -6.50 10.23 40.28
C PRO A 256 -7.36 9.45 39.27
N THR A 257 -7.19 9.76 37.99
CA THR A 257 -7.71 8.96 36.87
C THR A 257 -6.92 7.66 36.77
N SER A 258 -7.57 6.54 37.06
CA SER A 258 -7.01 5.18 36.91
C SER A 258 -6.83 4.79 35.45
N LEU A 259 -5.80 3.98 35.16
CA LEU A 259 -5.54 3.41 33.84
C LEU A 259 -6.73 2.56 33.33
N PRO A 260 -7.03 2.55 32.01
CA PRO A 260 -7.98 1.61 31.43
C PRO A 260 -7.48 0.17 31.62
N GLY A 261 -8.27 -0.69 32.27
CA GLY A 261 -7.96 -2.12 32.43
C GLY A 261 -8.00 -2.69 33.84
N THR A 262 -8.52 -1.97 34.84
CA THR A 262 -8.78 -2.54 36.18
C THR A 262 -10.26 -2.41 36.56
N GLY A 263 -10.96 -3.53 36.72
CA GLY A 263 -12.25 -3.56 37.42
C GLY A 263 -13.53 -3.79 36.60
N SER A 264 -13.58 -4.73 35.66
CA SER A 264 -14.87 -5.34 35.28
C SER A 264 -14.78 -6.86 35.29
N PRO A 265 -15.48 -7.56 36.19
CA PRO A 265 -15.64 -9.00 36.05
C PRO A 265 -16.44 -9.26 34.77
N THR A 266 -15.84 -9.96 33.82
CA THR A 266 -16.52 -10.45 32.62
C THR A 266 -17.63 -11.43 33.05
N PRO A 267 -18.89 -11.24 32.63
CA PRO A 267 -19.94 -12.21 32.90
C PRO A 267 -19.64 -13.53 32.17
N THR A 268 -19.73 -14.64 32.89
CA THR A 268 -19.52 -15.99 32.38
C THR A 268 -20.66 -16.38 31.42
N PRO A 269 -20.35 -16.89 30.20
CA PRO A 269 -21.37 -17.35 29.26
C PRO A 269 -22.10 -18.62 29.78
N PRO A 270 -23.41 -18.81 29.47
CA PRO A 270 -24.26 -19.85 30.07
C PRO A 270 -23.89 -21.30 29.71
N SER A 271 -22.87 -21.54 28.89
CA SER A 271 -22.48 -22.88 28.45
C SER A 271 -21.57 -23.64 29.43
N ALA A 272 -21.25 -23.08 30.60
CA ALA A 272 -20.37 -23.71 31.60
C ALA A 272 -21.11 -24.46 32.73
N ALA A 273 -22.43 -24.60 32.68
CA ALA A 273 -23.23 -25.16 33.78
C ALA A 273 -23.78 -26.59 33.54
N LYS A 274 -23.41 -27.28 32.44
CA LYS A 274 -23.89 -28.64 32.20
C LYS A 274 -22.81 -29.54 31.56
N PRO A 275 -22.35 -30.61 32.25
CA PRO A 275 -21.47 -31.61 31.67
C PRO A 275 -22.13 -32.33 30.48
N LEU A 276 -21.39 -32.54 29.38
CA LEU A 276 -21.80 -33.43 28.31
C LEU A 276 -21.86 -34.89 28.83
N PRO A 277 -22.79 -35.71 28.32
CA PRO A 277 -22.88 -37.13 28.69
C PRO A 277 -21.60 -37.89 28.28
N PRO A 278 -21.13 -38.86 29.09
CA PRO A 278 -19.97 -39.67 28.76
C PRO A 278 -20.27 -40.52 27.53
N VAL A 279 -19.41 -40.40 26.52
CA VAL A 279 -19.39 -41.30 25.37
C VAL A 279 -18.64 -42.56 25.80
N ASP A 280 -19.39 -43.64 25.98
CA ASP A 280 -18.85 -44.99 26.08
C ASP A 280 -18.32 -45.43 24.72
N GLU A 281 -17.02 -45.24 24.46
CA GLU A 281 -16.33 -45.92 23.36
C GLU A 281 -15.25 -46.87 23.89
N LYS A 282 -15.65 -48.14 23.87
CA LYS A 282 -14.90 -49.36 24.15
C LYS A 282 -13.66 -49.49 23.25
N PRO A 283 -12.49 -49.88 23.79
CA PRO A 283 -11.26 -50.08 23.00
C PRO A 283 -11.37 -51.27 22.03
N ALA A 284 -11.08 -51.03 20.75
CA ALA A 284 -10.86 -52.08 19.76
C ALA A 284 -9.35 -52.34 19.59
N ALA A 285 -8.98 -53.61 19.75
CA ALA A 285 -7.62 -54.14 19.66
C ALA A 285 -7.08 -54.16 18.21
N PRO A 286 -5.74 -54.16 18.02
CA PRO A 286 -5.10 -54.06 16.70
C PRO A 286 -4.98 -55.43 16.00
N LYS A 287 -5.04 -55.45 14.67
CA LYS A 287 -4.67 -56.61 13.83
C LYS A 287 -4.18 -56.15 12.43
N PRO A 288 -3.45 -56.96 11.67
CA PRO A 288 -2.00 -56.84 11.48
C PRO A 288 -1.60 -56.51 10.03
N GLU A 289 -0.37 -56.04 9.88
CA GLU A 289 0.35 -55.82 8.62
C GLU A 289 0.62 -57.12 7.84
N PRO A 290 0.68 -57.07 6.50
CA PRO A 290 1.59 -57.91 5.73
C PRO A 290 2.69 -57.09 5.04
N ALA A 291 3.88 -57.69 5.07
CA ALA A 291 5.17 -57.08 4.80
C ALA A 291 5.55 -56.92 3.31
N ALA A 292 6.44 -55.94 3.11
CA ALA A 292 7.62 -55.91 2.24
C ALA A 292 7.49 -55.97 0.70
N ALA A 293 7.96 -54.89 0.07
CA ALA A 293 8.90 -54.98 -1.04
C ALA A 293 9.93 -53.83 -0.95
N LYS A 294 11.23 -54.19 -0.87
CA LYS A 294 12.35 -53.35 -1.32
C LYS A 294 12.88 -53.98 -2.63
N PRO A 295 13.49 -53.20 -3.54
CA PRO A 295 14.92 -52.97 -3.40
C PRO A 295 15.37 -51.52 -3.61
N VAL A 296 16.51 -51.29 -2.96
CA VAL A 296 17.49 -50.22 -3.00
C VAL A 296 17.68 -49.47 -4.35
N ALA A 297 17.73 -48.14 -4.23
CA ALA A 297 18.69 -47.31 -4.95
C ALA A 297 19.18 -46.22 -3.97
N ASP A 298 20.38 -46.43 -3.44
CA ASP A 298 21.14 -45.40 -2.74
C ASP A 298 21.68 -44.42 -3.78
N VAL A 299 21.22 -43.17 -3.69
CA VAL A 299 21.81 -42.03 -4.41
C VAL A 299 21.94 -40.90 -3.41
N GLY A 300 22.98 -41.00 -2.57
CA GLY A 300 23.82 -39.87 -2.16
C GLY A 300 23.16 -38.84 -1.23
N LYS A 301 23.68 -38.78 0.00
CA LYS A 301 23.49 -37.72 1.01
C LYS A 301 22.11 -37.03 0.96
N THR A 302 21.09 -37.72 1.45
CA THR A 302 19.97 -37.05 2.10
C THR A 302 20.50 -36.26 3.28
N THR A 303 20.60 -34.94 3.14
CA THR A 303 20.68 -34.04 4.29
C THR A 303 19.43 -34.29 5.13
N GLN A 304 19.64 -34.79 6.35
CA GLN A 304 18.59 -34.82 7.36
C GLN A 304 17.97 -33.42 7.47
N PRO A 305 16.63 -33.27 7.52
CA PRO A 305 16.04 -32.01 7.92
C PRO A 305 16.31 -31.86 9.43
N ALA A 306 17.42 -31.22 9.77
CA ALA A 306 17.59 -30.57 11.05
C ALA A 306 16.96 -29.19 10.91
N SER A 307 15.67 -29.08 11.20
CA SER A 307 14.98 -27.81 11.26
C SER A 307 13.81 -27.95 12.20
N SER A 308 13.90 -27.30 13.36
CA SER A 308 12.77 -27.03 14.25
C SER A 308 11.84 -26.00 13.60
N GLY A 309 11.44 -26.22 12.36
CA GLY A 309 10.60 -25.34 11.57
C GLY A 309 9.19 -25.29 12.17
N ARG A 310 8.60 -24.10 12.24
CA ARG A 310 7.24 -23.92 12.76
C ARG A 310 6.19 -24.59 11.85
N MET A 311 6.48 -24.70 10.55
CA MET A 311 5.55 -25.20 9.53
C MET A 311 5.86 -26.63 9.12
N SER A 312 4.81 -27.37 8.74
CA SER A 312 4.95 -28.67 8.07
C SER A 312 4.94 -28.52 6.56
N PRO A 313 5.67 -29.36 5.81
CA PRO A 313 5.59 -29.36 4.37
C PRO A 313 4.15 -29.64 3.89
N PRO A 314 3.65 -28.91 2.89
CA PRO A 314 2.26 -29.04 2.42
C PRO A 314 1.97 -30.36 1.72
N VAL A 315 2.99 -31.02 1.18
CA VAL A 315 2.89 -32.35 0.58
C VAL A 315 4.20 -33.12 0.83
N GLN A 316 4.12 -34.43 0.97
CA GLN A 316 5.29 -35.30 0.97
C GLN A 316 5.90 -35.38 -0.43
N GLY A 317 7.16 -34.98 -0.55
CA GLY A 317 7.96 -35.17 -1.75
C GLY A 317 9.18 -34.25 -1.80
N SER A 318 9.75 -34.07 -2.99
CA SER A 318 11.02 -33.39 -3.18
C SER A 318 10.84 -31.98 -3.73
N ILE A 319 11.67 -31.04 -3.26
CA ILE A 319 11.74 -29.70 -3.83
C ILE A 319 12.39 -29.80 -5.22
N ILE A 320 11.61 -29.52 -6.27
CA ILE A 320 12.07 -29.51 -7.67
C ILE A 320 12.46 -28.12 -8.16
N ARG A 321 12.12 -27.07 -7.40
CA ARG A 321 12.54 -25.69 -7.65
C ARG A 321 12.70 -24.94 -6.33
N ALA A 322 13.88 -24.41 -6.09
CA ALA A 322 14.20 -23.64 -4.89
C ALA A 322 13.73 -22.18 -5.01
N TYR A 323 13.63 -21.51 -3.86
CA TYR A 323 13.29 -20.10 -3.78
C TYR A 323 14.37 -19.22 -4.43
N SER A 324 13.94 -18.20 -5.16
CA SER A 324 14.82 -17.20 -5.76
C SER A 324 14.04 -15.89 -5.91
N LYS A 325 14.30 -14.93 -5.03
CA LYS A 325 13.64 -13.61 -5.05
C LYS A 325 13.67 -12.97 -6.45
N GLY A 326 12.52 -12.50 -6.93
CA GLY A 326 12.32 -11.91 -8.25
C GLY A 326 12.19 -12.90 -9.41
N LYS A 327 12.33 -14.21 -9.17
CA LYS A 327 12.22 -15.27 -10.21
C LYS A 327 11.30 -16.41 -9.81
N ASN A 328 11.38 -16.85 -8.57
CA ASN A 328 10.57 -17.89 -7.97
C ASN A 328 10.29 -17.50 -6.51
N GLU A 329 9.11 -16.95 -6.26
CA GLU A 329 8.71 -16.35 -4.97
C GLU A 329 8.38 -17.39 -3.88
N GLY A 330 8.51 -18.68 -4.20
CA GLY A 330 8.33 -19.80 -3.28
C GLY A 330 9.19 -21.01 -3.67
N ILE A 331 8.77 -22.19 -3.26
CA ILE A 331 9.38 -23.47 -3.64
C ILE A 331 8.36 -24.34 -4.37
N ASN A 332 8.82 -25.15 -5.33
CA ASN A 332 7.97 -26.15 -5.96
C ASN A 332 8.26 -27.50 -5.33
N ILE A 333 7.26 -28.08 -4.67
CA ILE A 333 7.37 -29.41 -4.06
C ILE A 333 6.62 -30.39 -4.93
N LYS A 334 7.35 -31.31 -5.56
CA LYS A 334 6.76 -32.39 -6.36
C LYS A 334 6.18 -33.43 -5.41
N GLY A 335 4.92 -33.80 -5.63
CA GLY A 335 4.24 -34.83 -4.84
C GLY A 335 3.56 -35.85 -5.74
N THR A 336 2.93 -36.85 -5.12
CA THR A 336 2.14 -37.84 -5.86
C THR A 336 0.92 -37.16 -6.51
N PRO A 337 0.60 -37.43 -7.78
CA PRO A 337 -0.61 -36.90 -8.43
C PRO A 337 -1.86 -37.19 -7.60
N GLY A 338 -2.68 -36.16 -7.36
CA GLY A 338 -3.89 -36.28 -6.54
C GLY A 338 -3.67 -36.36 -5.03
N ALA A 339 -2.44 -36.31 -4.53
CA ALA A 339 -2.15 -36.30 -3.09
C ALA A 339 -2.84 -35.13 -2.38
N ALA A 340 -3.22 -35.33 -1.12
CA ALA A 340 -3.77 -34.27 -0.30
C ALA A 340 -2.70 -33.18 -0.03
N VAL A 341 -3.08 -31.93 -0.30
CA VAL A 341 -2.30 -30.75 0.06
C VAL A 341 -2.79 -30.30 1.43
N LYS A 342 -1.85 -30.18 2.36
CA LYS A 342 -2.09 -29.87 3.77
C LYS A 342 -1.69 -28.44 4.10
N ALA A 343 -2.40 -27.84 5.05
CA ALA A 343 -2.02 -26.55 5.61
C ALA A 343 -0.67 -26.67 6.35
N ALA A 344 0.26 -25.80 6.02
CA ALA A 344 1.61 -25.79 6.59
C ALA A 344 1.59 -25.42 8.08
N ASP A 345 0.61 -24.64 8.52
CA ASP A 345 0.37 -24.30 9.92
C ASP A 345 -1.10 -23.95 10.17
N SER A 346 -1.50 -23.80 11.44
CA SER A 346 -2.83 -23.32 11.81
C SER A 346 -3.05 -21.87 11.39
N GLY A 347 -4.23 -21.54 10.88
CA GLY A 347 -4.55 -20.18 10.44
C GLY A 347 -5.98 -20.04 9.94
N THR A 348 -6.26 -18.90 9.29
CA THR A 348 -7.55 -18.61 8.67
C THR A 348 -7.36 -18.43 7.17
N VAL A 349 -8.23 -19.02 6.36
CA VAL A 349 -8.19 -18.87 4.89
C VAL A 349 -8.52 -17.42 4.54
N ALA A 350 -7.50 -16.67 4.14
CA ALA A 350 -7.60 -15.24 3.83
C ALA A 350 -8.23 -15.01 2.45
N ALA A 351 -7.86 -15.82 1.47
CA ALA A 351 -8.37 -15.74 0.11
C ALA A 351 -8.27 -17.08 -0.60
N ILE A 352 -9.19 -17.29 -1.54
CA ILE A 352 -9.11 -18.34 -2.55
C ILE A 352 -9.29 -17.64 -3.89
N THR A 353 -8.23 -17.62 -4.69
CA THR A 353 -8.21 -16.99 -6.02
C THR A 353 -7.94 -18.05 -7.08
N LYS A 354 -7.86 -17.63 -8.35
CA LYS A 354 -7.50 -18.50 -9.48
C LYS A 354 -6.45 -17.79 -10.33
N SER A 355 -5.52 -18.54 -10.93
CA SER A 355 -4.58 -18.03 -11.92
C SER A 355 -5.29 -17.67 -13.23
N ALA A 356 -4.57 -17.07 -14.19
CA ALA A 356 -5.09 -16.76 -15.52
C ALA A 356 -5.60 -18.03 -16.26
N GLU A 357 -5.01 -19.18 -15.96
CA GLU A 357 -5.38 -20.50 -16.48
C GLU A 357 -6.51 -21.16 -15.66
N GLY A 358 -7.13 -20.43 -14.73
CA GLY A 358 -8.22 -20.91 -13.88
C GLY A 358 -7.78 -21.83 -12.74
N VAL A 359 -6.48 -21.95 -12.47
CA VAL A 359 -5.94 -22.87 -11.46
C VAL A 359 -6.09 -22.26 -10.06
N PRO A 360 -6.75 -22.94 -9.11
CA PRO A 360 -6.94 -22.41 -7.76
C PRO A 360 -5.64 -22.08 -7.02
N ILE A 361 -5.69 -20.99 -6.26
CA ILE A 361 -4.64 -20.54 -5.35
C ILE A 361 -5.30 -20.31 -3.99
N VAL A 362 -4.79 -20.97 -2.96
CA VAL A 362 -5.29 -20.84 -1.59
C VAL A 362 -4.29 -19.99 -0.80
N VAL A 363 -4.78 -19.01 -0.06
CA VAL A 363 -3.96 -18.16 0.83
C VAL A 363 -4.45 -18.31 2.26
N ILE A 364 -3.56 -18.72 3.15
CA ILE A 364 -3.84 -18.88 4.57
C ILE A 364 -3.06 -17.84 5.35
N ARG A 365 -3.74 -17.07 6.20
CA ARG A 365 -3.13 -16.15 7.15
C ARG A 365 -2.90 -16.86 8.47
N HIS A 366 -1.68 -16.78 8.97
CA HIS A 366 -1.24 -17.37 10.23
C HIS A 366 -1.06 -16.28 11.30
N PRO A 367 -0.78 -16.68 12.56
CA PRO A 367 -0.24 -15.76 13.56
C PRO A 367 1.03 -15.04 13.08
N ASP A 368 1.43 -13.98 13.78
CA ASP A 368 2.64 -13.18 13.50
C ASP A 368 2.67 -12.51 12.11
N ASN A 369 1.49 -12.28 11.53
CA ASN A 369 1.29 -11.63 10.23
C ASN A 369 1.94 -12.37 9.04
N LEU A 370 2.16 -13.68 9.21
CA LEU A 370 2.70 -14.55 8.18
C LEU A 370 1.57 -15.09 7.30
N LEU A 371 1.80 -15.16 5.98
CA LEU A 371 0.87 -15.77 5.03
C LEU A 371 1.54 -16.93 4.31
N THR A 372 0.78 -17.98 4.02
CA THR A 372 1.20 -19.06 3.13
C THR A 372 0.32 -19.10 1.90
N VAL A 373 0.93 -19.35 0.74
CA VAL A 373 0.24 -19.46 -0.55
C VAL A 373 0.45 -20.87 -1.11
N TYR A 374 -0.63 -21.50 -1.55
CA TYR A 374 -0.65 -22.83 -2.15
C TYR A 374 -1.23 -22.70 -3.56
N ALA A 375 -0.35 -22.72 -4.56
CA ALA A 375 -0.71 -22.64 -5.96
C ALA A 375 -0.45 -23.96 -6.70
N ASN A 376 -1.02 -24.10 -7.90
CA ASN A 376 -1.05 -25.33 -8.69
C ASN A 376 -1.79 -26.50 -8.00
N VAL A 377 -2.88 -26.19 -7.29
CA VAL A 377 -3.72 -27.18 -6.59
C VAL A 377 -5.07 -27.38 -7.30
N ALA A 378 -5.79 -28.45 -6.97
CA ALA A 378 -7.11 -28.79 -7.46
C ALA A 378 -8.02 -29.24 -6.30
N ASN A 379 -9.34 -29.29 -6.52
CA ASN A 379 -10.31 -29.79 -5.54
C ASN A 379 -10.13 -29.15 -4.14
N VAL A 380 -10.16 -27.82 -4.08
CA VAL A 380 -10.04 -27.07 -2.82
C VAL A 380 -11.21 -27.44 -1.91
N SER A 381 -10.90 -27.86 -0.67
CA SER A 381 -11.87 -28.38 0.30
C SER A 381 -12.23 -27.39 1.41
N VAL A 382 -11.77 -26.14 1.30
CA VAL A 382 -11.97 -25.06 2.28
C VAL A 382 -12.57 -23.82 1.61
N ALA A 383 -13.20 -22.96 2.39
CA ALA A 383 -13.77 -21.69 1.97
C ALA A 383 -13.03 -20.50 2.59
N LYS A 384 -13.20 -19.31 2.00
CA LYS A 384 -12.66 -18.05 2.54
C LYS A 384 -13.28 -17.80 3.92
N GLY A 385 -12.44 -17.51 4.91
CA GLY A 385 -12.84 -17.30 6.30
C GLY A 385 -12.75 -18.53 7.19
N ASP A 386 -12.56 -19.73 6.62
CA ASP A 386 -12.46 -20.96 7.40
C ASP A 386 -11.19 -20.97 8.26
N SER A 387 -11.32 -21.46 9.50
CA SER A 387 -10.17 -21.78 10.34
C SER A 387 -9.66 -23.18 10.02
N VAL A 388 -8.36 -23.28 9.77
CA VAL A 388 -7.67 -24.53 9.42
C VAL A 388 -6.60 -24.83 10.45
N ALA A 389 -6.50 -26.09 10.86
CA ALA A 389 -5.43 -26.55 11.75
C ALA A 389 -4.17 -26.90 10.94
N LYS A 390 -3.00 -26.89 11.60
CA LYS A 390 -1.75 -27.40 10.99
C LYS A 390 -1.95 -28.84 10.53
N GLY A 391 -1.61 -29.13 9.29
CA GLY A 391 -1.77 -30.46 8.69
C GLY A 391 -3.18 -30.78 8.18
N ALA A 392 -4.16 -29.87 8.32
CA ALA A 392 -5.51 -30.07 7.78
C ALA A 392 -5.49 -30.12 6.24
N ASN A 393 -6.36 -30.95 5.66
CA ASN A 393 -6.49 -31.06 4.22
C ASN A 393 -7.20 -29.81 3.66
N ILE A 394 -6.53 -29.10 2.74
CA ILE A 394 -7.04 -27.85 2.16
C ILE A 394 -7.33 -27.97 0.67
N ALA A 395 -6.64 -28.87 -0.02
CA ALA A 395 -6.81 -29.12 -1.45
C ALA A 395 -6.19 -30.48 -1.82
N LYS A 396 -6.17 -30.80 -3.12
CA LYS A 396 -5.42 -31.92 -3.70
C LYS A 396 -4.42 -31.41 -4.73
N LEU A 397 -3.34 -32.14 -4.96
CA LEU A 397 -2.48 -31.91 -6.12
C LEU A 397 -3.24 -32.21 -7.40
N ARG A 398 -2.91 -31.48 -8.46
CA ARG A 398 -3.44 -31.76 -9.80
C ARG A 398 -3.03 -33.18 -10.24
N PRO A 399 -3.84 -33.85 -11.06
CA PRO A 399 -3.43 -35.09 -11.73
C PRO A 399 -2.45 -34.78 -12.89
N GLY A 400 -1.60 -35.73 -13.24
CA GLY A 400 -0.67 -35.65 -14.37
C GLY A 400 0.81 -35.54 -13.97
N ASP A 401 1.70 -35.42 -14.95
CA ASP A 401 3.15 -35.45 -14.74
C ASP A 401 3.69 -34.19 -14.03
N ASP A 402 2.98 -33.07 -14.14
CA ASP A 402 3.25 -31.78 -13.48
C ASP A 402 2.58 -31.65 -12.10
N SER A 403 2.60 -32.74 -11.33
CA SER A 403 2.06 -32.79 -9.96
C SER A 403 3.01 -32.17 -8.94
N PHE A 404 2.98 -30.85 -8.82
CA PHE A 404 3.70 -30.10 -7.79
C PHE A 404 2.83 -29.00 -7.18
N VAL A 405 3.07 -28.67 -5.91
CA VAL A 405 2.52 -27.46 -5.29
C VAL A 405 3.58 -26.36 -5.36
N HIS A 406 3.17 -25.17 -5.78
CA HIS A 406 3.96 -23.97 -5.57
C HIS A 406 3.61 -23.40 -4.20
N PHE A 407 4.58 -23.46 -3.28
CA PHE A 407 4.40 -23.09 -1.89
C PHE A 407 5.21 -21.82 -1.58
N GLU A 408 4.54 -20.76 -1.18
CA GLU A 408 5.17 -19.51 -0.75
C GLU A 408 4.92 -19.25 0.74
N VAL A 409 5.89 -18.62 1.38
CA VAL A 409 5.74 -18.00 2.70
C VAL A 409 5.95 -16.49 2.51
N ARG A 410 5.04 -15.68 3.05
CA ARG A 410 5.08 -14.23 2.90
C ARG A 410 5.00 -13.55 4.27
N ASN A 411 5.85 -12.56 4.50
CA ASN A 411 5.74 -11.65 5.63
C ASN A 411 5.10 -10.36 5.14
N GLY A 412 3.79 -10.21 5.36
CA GLY A 412 3.00 -9.18 4.69
C GLY A 412 3.05 -9.33 3.17
N PHE A 413 3.62 -8.33 2.48
CA PHE A 413 3.74 -8.32 1.02
C PHE A 413 5.07 -8.86 0.51
N ASP A 414 6.04 -9.16 1.38
CA ASP A 414 7.34 -9.70 0.97
C ASP A 414 7.34 -11.22 0.97
N SER A 415 7.71 -11.83 -0.16
CA SER A 415 7.99 -13.27 -0.22
C SER A 415 9.32 -13.56 0.47
N VAL A 416 9.36 -14.63 1.26
CA VAL A 416 10.56 -15.09 1.98
C VAL A 416 10.82 -16.56 1.65
N ASP A 417 12.08 -16.99 1.79
CA ASP A 417 12.44 -18.39 1.57
C ASP A 417 11.62 -19.30 2.51
N PRO A 418 10.81 -20.23 1.98
CA PRO A 418 10.02 -21.16 2.79
C PRO A 418 10.85 -22.22 3.50
N THR A 419 12.04 -22.56 2.99
CA THR A 419 12.82 -23.72 3.47
C THR A 419 13.19 -23.66 4.96
N PRO A 420 13.53 -22.50 5.57
CA PRO A 420 13.84 -22.42 7.00
C PRO A 420 12.60 -22.55 7.89
N TYR A 421 11.39 -22.41 7.33
CA TYR A 421 10.14 -22.54 8.08
C TYR A 421 9.65 -23.99 8.17
N LEU A 422 10.10 -24.86 7.27
CA LEU A 422 9.66 -26.24 7.17
C LEU A 422 10.45 -27.15 8.12
N ASN A 423 9.76 -28.09 8.75
CA ASN A 423 10.32 -29.08 9.69
C ASN A 423 10.67 -30.43 9.07
#